data_AF-A0A5K0V2Z4-F1
#
_entry.id   AF-A0A5K0V2Z4-F1
#
_cell.length_a   1.000
_cell.length_b   1.000
_cell.length_c   1.000
_cell.angle_alpha   90.00
_cell.angle_beta   90.00
_cell.angle_gamma   90.00
#
_symmetry.space_group_name_H-M   'P 1'
#
loop_
_entity.id
_entity.type
_entity.pdbx_description
1 polymer ?
#
loop_
_entity_poly.entity_id
_entity_poly.type
_entity_poly.pdbx_seq_one_letter_code
_entity_poly.pdbx_strand_id
1 'polypeptide(L)'
;PQSETRVGALQTPYVPRDEAFSGVKGVTFSAKTLKSVLHTLVPNLLSVLKDDTVGFPFFTAIDTLFQDGLRMKKPGSSTSLLNAVVPRLVKLMEGQELLLFEMPEMIE
;
A
#
# COMPACT_ATOMS: atom_id res chain seq x y z
N PRO A 1 4.99 7.10 -37.16
CA PRO A 1 5.14 8.55 -36.92
C PRO A 1 3.95 9.23 -36.21
N GLN A 2 2.82 8.54 -35.96
CA GLN A 2 1.66 9.11 -35.26
C GLN A 2 1.62 8.80 -33.75
N SER A 3 2.76 8.45 -33.14
CA SER A 3 2.84 8.14 -31.71
C SER A 3 3.68 9.18 -30.98
N GLU A 4 3.18 9.58 -29.81
CA GLU A 4 3.93 10.35 -28.83
C GLU A 4 5.13 9.54 -28.31
N THR A 5 6.23 10.24 -28.02
CA THR A 5 7.42 9.67 -27.39
C THR A 5 7.29 9.79 -25.88
N ARG A 6 7.59 8.71 -25.14
CA ARG A 6 7.49 8.70 -23.68
C ARG A 6 8.37 9.77 -23.06
N VAL A 7 7.78 10.58 -22.18
CA VAL A 7 8.51 11.55 -21.33
C VAL A 7 9.47 10.79 -20.41
N GLY A 8 10.71 11.28 -20.28
CA GLY A 8 11.79 10.61 -19.53
C GLY A 8 11.43 10.42 -18.05
N ALA A 9 12.06 9.44 -17.38
CA ALA A 9 11.71 9.04 -16.01
C ALA A 9 11.75 10.16 -14.94
N LEU A 10 12.44 11.26 -15.22
CA LEU A 10 12.59 12.42 -14.33
C LEU A 10 11.65 13.58 -14.68
N GLN A 11 10.87 13.47 -15.76
CA GLN A 11 9.98 14.52 -16.24
C GLN A 11 8.53 14.08 -16.15
N THR A 12 7.67 14.97 -15.66
CA THR A 12 6.22 14.78 -15.66
C THR A 12 5.62 15.20 -17.00
N PRO A 13 4.57 14.54 -17.49
CA PRO A 13 3.86 15.01 -18.69
C PRO A 13 3.37 16.46 -18.50
N TYR A 14 3.33 17.23 -19.58
CA TYR A 14 2.88 18.62 -19.56
C TYR A 14 1.40 18.69 -19.14
N VAL A 15 1.10 19.63 -18.25
CA VAL A 15 -0.25 19.94 -17.78
C VAL A 15 -0.40 21.47 -17.81
N PRO A 16 -1.54 22.04 -18.28
CA PRO A 16 -1.81 23.46 -18.21
C PRO A 16 -1.57 24.04 -16.81
N ARG A 17 -1.13 25.31 -16.73
CA ARG A 17 -0.75 25.94 -15.46
C ARG A 17 -1.83 25.85 -14.38
N ASP A 18 -3.09 25.96 -14.76
CA ASP A 18 -4.23 25.93 -13.82
C ASP A 18 -4.61 24.51 -13.39
N GLU A 19 -4.17 23.49 -14.14
CA GLU A 19 -4.35 22.07 -13.83
C GLU A 19 -3.16 21.50 -13.02
N ALA A 20 -2.06 22.24 -12.93
CA ALA A 20 -0.91 21.84 -12.12
C ALA A 20 -1.24 21.91 -10.62
N PHE A 21 -1.03 20.81 -9.92
CA PHE A 21 -1.19 20.77 -8.46
C PHE A 21 -0.19 21.73 -7.80
N SER A 22 -0.70 22.68 -7.01
CA SER A 22 0.15 23.43 -6.07
C SER A 22 0.79 22.46 -5.08
N GLY A 23 2.04 22.71 -4.65
CA GLY A 23 2.77 21.82 -3.74
C GLY A 23 1.98 21.40 -2.49
N VAL A 24 1.27 22.33 -1.85
CA VAL A 24 0.43 22.04 -0.67
C VAL A 24 -0.75 21.10 -0.96
N LYS A 25 -1.34 21.17 -2.15
CA LYS A 25 -2.41 20.26 -2.59
C LYS A 25 -1.86 18.87 -2.87
N GLY A 26 -0.67 18.76 -3.43
CA GLY A 26 0.01 17.47 -3.63
C GLY A 26 0.31 16.76 -2.31
N VAL A 27 0.84 17.50 -1.33
CA VAL A 27 1.07 16.97 0.04
C VAL A 27 -0.25 16.58 0.72
N THR A 28 -1.29 17.42 0.60
CA THR A 28 -2.60 17.12 1.19
C THR A 28 -3.25 15.92 0.52
N PHE A 29 -3.12 15.79 -0.80
CA PHE A 29 -3.61 14.64 -1.55
C PHE A 29 -2.92 13.37 -1.05
N SER A 30 -1.60 13.31 -1.09
CA SER A 30 -0.84 12.15 -0.60
C SER A 30 -1.14 11.79 0.86
N ALA A 31 -1.24 12.77 1.76
CA ALA A 31 -1.60 12.56 3.16
C ALA A 31 -3.03 12.00 3.32
N LYS A 32 -4.02 12.52 2.58
CA LYS A 32 -5.39 12.00 2.58
C LYS A 32 -5.45 10.57 2.04
N THR A 33 -4.68 10.28 1.01
CA THR A 33 -4.60 8.96 0.42
C THR A 33 -3.99 7.95 1.41
N LEU A 34 -2.88 8.30 2.06
CA LEU A 34 -2.28 7.48 3.13
C LEU A 34 -3.25 7.27 4.30
N LYS A 35 -3.93 8.33 4.74
CA LYS A 35 -4.95 8.25 5.79
C LYS A 35 -6.07 7.28 5.41
N SER A 36 -6.54 7.30 4.17
CA SER A 36 -7.59 6.41 3.68
C SER A 36 -7.15 4.94 3.72
N VAL A 37 -5.92 4.67 3.29
CA VAL A 37 -5.32 3.33 3.37
C VAL A 37 -5.21 2.86 4.82
N LEU A 38 -4.62 3.65 5.71
CA LEU A 38 -4.47 3.28 7.12
C LEU A 38 -5.82 3.11 7.82
N HIS A 39 -6.80 3.97 7.53
CA HIS A 39 -8.13 3.88 8.09
C HIS A 39 -8.86 2.59 7.66
N THR A 40 -8.52 2.04 6.49
CA THR A 40 -9.04 0.76 6.02
C THR A 40 -8.26 -0.41 6.61
N LEU A 41 -6.92 -0.30 6.67
CA LEU A 41 -6.05 -1.40 7.05
C LEU A 41 -6.05 -1.67 8.56
N VAL A 42 -5.99 -0.63 9.39
CA VAL A 42 -5.89 -0.76 10.85
C VAL A 42 -7.07 -1.55 11.45
N PRO A 43 -8.34 -1.24 11.13
CA PRO A 43 -9.46 -2.04 11.65
C PRO A 43 -9.43 -3.50 11.18
N ASN A 44 -8.97 -3.75 9.95
CA ASN A 44 -8.85 -5.11 9.43
C ASN A 44 -7.77 -5.91 10.17
N LEU A 45 -6.61 -5.30 10.46
CA LEU A 45 -5.55 -5.93 11.26
C LEU A 45 -6.02 -6.22 12.69
N LEU A 46 -6.66 -5.25 13.35
CA LEU A 46 -7.24 -5.45 14.69
C LEU A 46 -8.29 -6.57 14.71
N SER A 47 -9.01 -6.79 13.62
CA SER A 47 -9.98 -7.90 13.54
C SER A 47 -9.34 -9.30 13.44
N VAL A 48 -8.09 -9.38 12.97
CA VAL A 48 -7.29 -10.61 12.87
C VAL A 48 -6.54 -10.86 14.17
N LEU A 49 -6.04 -9.79 14.79
CA LEU A 49 -5.39 -9.80 16.09
C LEU A 49 -6.46 -9.96 17.18
N LYS A 50 -6.94 -11.20 17.34
CA LYS A 50 -8.04 -11.53 18.26
C LYS A 50 -7.63 -11.41 19.74
N ASP A 51 -6.34 -11.44 20.04
CA ASP A 51 -5.80 -11.43 21.40
C ASP A 51 -4.60 -10.47 21.49
N ASP A 52 -4.84 -9.27 22.02
CA ASP A 52 -3.83 -8.21 22.17
C ASP A 52 -2.71 -8.59 23.15
N THR A 53 -2.85 -9.73 23.86
CA THR A 53 -1.87 -10.22 24.84
C THR A 53 -0.85 -11.19 24.24
N VAL A 54 -1.08 -11.67 23.02
CA VAL A 54 -0.23 -12.67 22.36
C VAL A 54 0.66 -11.97 21.33
N GLY A 55 1.93 -11.73 21.72
CA GLY A 55 2.96 -11.28 20.80
C GLY A 55 3.42 -12.38 19.82
N PHE A 56 4.42 -12.08 19.00
CA PHE A 56 5.03 -13.10 18.15
C PHE A 56 5.70 -14.18 19.01
N PRO A 57 5.42 -15.47 18.78
CA PRO A 57 6.00 -16.55 19.58
C PRO A 57 7.51 -16.71 19.35
N PHE A 58 8.00 -16.40 18.14
CA PHE A 58 9.41 -16.48 17.75
C PHE A 58 9.72 -15.45 16.65
N PHE A 59 10.99 -15.12 16.43
CA PHE A 59 11.41 -14.20 15.36
C PHE A 59 11.04 -14.70 13.96
N THR A 60 11.04 -16.02 13.74
CA THR A 60 10.61 -16.60 12.45
C THR A 60 9.15 -16.32 12.12
N ALA A 61 8.31 -16.05 13.12
CA ALA A 61 6.92 -15.64 12.90
C ALA A 61 6.81 -14.19 12.37
N ILE A 62 7.88 -13.39 12.46
CA ILE A 62 7.98 -12.09 11.82
C ILE A 62 8.38 -12.30 10.35
N ASP A 63 9.30 -13.22 10.07
CA ASP A 63 9.74 -13.54 8.71
C ASP A 63 8.59 -14.04 7.83
N THR A 64 7.64 -14.79 8.40
CA THR A 64 6.45 -15.26 7.66
C THR A 64 5.56 -14.12 7.17
N LEU A 65 5.62 -12.92 7.76
CA LEU A 65 4.87 -11.76 7.26
C LEU A 65 5.33 -11.31 5.87
N PHE A 66 6.58 -11.59 5.52
CA PHE A 66 7.19 -11.24 4.23
C PHE A 66 7.14 -12.39 3.22
N GLN A 67 6.95 -13.63 3.68
CA GLN A 67 6.92 -14.84 2.83
C GLN A 67 5.49 -15.35 2.59
N ASP A 68 4.76 -15.63 3.68
CA ASP A 68 3.42 -16.23 3.64
C ASP A 68 2.30 -15.18 3.72
N GLY A 69 2.60 -14.02 4.31
CA GLY A 69 1.67 -12.91 4.47
C GLY A 69 0.60 -13.16 5.54
N LEU A 70 -0.24 -12.16 5.76
CA LEU A 70 -1.29 -12.17 6.78
C LEU A 70 -2.66 -12.36 6.12
N ARG A 71 -3.39 -13.40 6.54
CA ARG A 71 -4.78 -13.64 6.11
C ARG A 71 -5.69 -12.60 6.73
N MET A 72 -6.26 -11.74 5.90
CA MET A 72 -7.26 -10.75 6.29
C MET A 72 -8.66 -11.31 6.08
N LYS A 73 -9.63 -10.90 6.90
CA LYS A 73 -11.04 -11.08 6.55
C LYS A 73 -11.36 -10.14 5.39
N LYS A 74 -11.99 -10.65 4.32
CA LYS A 74 -12.57 -9.88 3.19
C LYS A 74 -12.69 -8.37 3.46
N PRO A 75 -11.80 -7.53 2.92
CA PRO A 75 -12.01 -6.10 2.91
C PRO A 75 -13.15 -5.82 1.92
N GLY A 76 -14.27 -5.26 2.39
CA GLY A 76 -15.31 -4.79 1.48
C GLY A 76 -14.76 -3.70 0.55
N SER A 77 -14.93 -3.85 -0.77
CA SER A 77 -14.72 -2.89 -1.89
C SER A 77 -13.43 -2.05 -1.95
N SER A 78 -12.54 -2.14 -0.98
CA SER A 78 -11.41 -1.21 -0.74
C SER A 78 -10.05 -1.78 -1.16
N THR A 79 -10.03 -3.03 -1.62
CA THR A 79 -8.87 -3.73 -2.18
C THR A 79 -8.25 -2.98 -3.35
N SER A 80 -9.07 -2.33 -4.19
CA SER A 80 -8.60 -1.51 -5.32
C SER A 80 -7.80 -0.28 -4.88
N LEU A 81 -8.17 0.35 -3.74
CA LEU A 81 -7.45 1.51 -3.20
C LEU A 81 -6.15 1.12 -2.52
N LEU A 82 -6.09 -0.04 -1.86
CA LEU A 82 -4.84 -0.56 -1.27
C LEU A 82 -3.81 -0.87 -2.36
N ASN A 83 -4.25 -1.51 -3.44
CA ASN A 83 -3.41 -1.85 -4.60
C ASN A 83 -2.93 -0.62 -5.39
N ALA A 84 -3.76 0.44 -5.47
CA ALA A 84 -3.42 1.64 -6.23
C ALA A 84 -2.51 2.62 -5.47
N VAL A 85 -2.43 2.52 -4.14
CA VAL A 85 -1.85 3.59 -3.30
C VAL A 85 -0.56 3.17 -2.60
N VAL A 86 -0.35 1.90 -2.31
CA VAL A 86 0.83 1.49 -1.57
C VAL A 86 1.98 1.25 -2.55
N PRO A 87 3.00 2.12 -2.64
CA PRO A 87 3.99 1.97 -3.68
C PRO A 87 4.93 0.79 -3.39
N ARG A 88 5.12 0.40 -2.12
CA ARG A 88 6.21 -0.50 -1.68
C ARG A 88 6.07 -1.18 -0.30
N LEU A 89 4.90 -1.15 0.34
CA LEU A 89 4.78 -1.67 1.72
C LEU A 89 4.03 -2.99 1.80
N VAL A 90 2.98 -3.16 0.99
CA VAL A 90 2.14 -4.35 1.02
C VAL A 90 1.59 -4.68 -0.36
N LYS A 91 1.70 -5.95 -0.75
CA LYS A 91 1.04 -6.54 -1.92
C LYS A 91 -0.21 -7.28 -1.45
N LEU A 92 -1.36 -6.93 -2.03
CA LEU A 92 -2.59 -7.68 -1.80
C LEU A 92 -2.79 -8.66 -2.96
N MET A 93 -2.79 -9.96 -2.65
CA MET A 93 -3.08 -10.98 -3.66
C MET A 93 -4.58 -11.24 -3.73
N GLU A 94 -5.21 -10.81 -4.82
CA GLU A 94 -6.61 -11.10 -5.11
C GLU A 94 -6.80 -12.62 -5.29
N GLY A 95 -7.75 -13.20 -4.55
CA GLY A 95 -8.07 -14.64 -4.57
C GLY A 95 -7.70 -15.40 -3.29
N GLN A 96 -6.76 -14.90 -2.48
CA GLN A 96 -6.36 -15.54 -1.20
C GLN A 96 -6.52 -14.64 0.04
N GLU A 97 -6.93 -13.38 -0.12
CA GLU A 97 -7.13 -12.43 1.00
C GLU A 97 -5.85 -12.23 1.84
N LEU A 98 -4.68 -12.30 1.20
CA LEU A 98 -3.37 -12.22 1.83
C LEU A 98 -2.75 -10.83 1.69
N LEU A 99 -2.34 -10.27 2.84
CA LEU A 99 -1.49 -9.09 2.92
C LEU A 99 -0.03 -9.52 3.03
N LEU A 100 0.74 -9.33 1.96
CA LEU A 100 2.15 -9.66 1.94
C LEU A 100 2.98 -8.40 2.09
N PHE A 101 3.87 -8.33 3.08
CA PHE A 101 4.79 -7.21 3.20
C PHE A 101 5.95 -7.35 2.22
N GLU A 102 6.44 -6.23 1.70
CA GLU A 102 7.68 -6.24 0.92
C GLU A 102 8.87 -6.51 1.83
N MET A 103 9.79 -7.39 1.39
CA MET A 103 10.99 -7.70 2.15
C MET A 103 11.86 -6.45 2.25
N PRO A 104 12.23 -6.00 3.47
CA PRO A 104 13.05 -4.81 3.63
C PRO A 104 14.48 -5.08 3.14
N GLU A 105 15.08 -4.10 2.45
CA GLU A 105 16.45 -4.16 1.90
C GLU A 105 17.53 -4.46 2.96
N MET A 106 17.20 -4.27 4.25
CA MET A 106 18.10 -4.52 5.38
C MET A 106 18.20 -6.01 5.76
N ILE A 107 17.34 -6.88 5.23
CA ILE A 107 17.22 -8.31 5.59
C ILE A 107 17.46 -9.20 4.35
N GLU A 108 18.40 -8.82 3.48
CA GLU A 108 18.87 -9.70 2.39
C GLU A 108 19.69 -10.91 2.92
#